data_AF-A0A5K1E358-F1
#
_entry.id   AF-A0A5K1E358-F1
#
_cell.length_a   1.000
_cell.length_b   1.000
_cell.length_c   1.000
_cell.angle_alpha   90.00
_cell.angle_beta   90.00
_cell.angle_gamma   90.00
#
_symmetry.space_group_name_H-M   'P 1'
#
loop_
_entity.id
_entity.type
_entity.pdbx_description
1 polymer ?
#
loop_
_entity_poly.entity_id
_entity_poly.type
_entity_poly.pdbx_seq_one_letter_code
_entity_poly.pdbx_strand_id
1 'polypeptide(L)'
;SVLEEEDERGVAHIVEHLAFSATKKYTNHDIVKFLESIGAEFGACQNASTSTDETIYELLVPVDKPELLSKAISVLAEFSSE
;
A
#
# COMPACT_ATOMS: atom_id res chain seq x y z
N SER A 1 12.57 -5.92 -10.18
CA SER A 1 12.12 -7.22 -9.63
C SER A 1 12.70 -8.35 -10.47
N VAL A 2 12.92 -9.55 -9.91
CA VAL A 2 13.47 -10.71 -10.64
C VAL A 2 12.48 -11.31 -11.63
N LEU A 3 11.19 -10.97 -11.51
CA LEU A 3 10.11 -11.46 -12.36
C LEU A 3 9.71 -10.47 -13.48
N GLU A 4 10.38 -9.32 -13.57
CA GLU A 4 10.12 -8.32 -14.63
C GLU A 4 10.82 -8.72 -15.93
N GLU A 5 10.09 -8.63 -17.04
CA GLU A 5 10.68 -8.69 -18.38
C GLU A 5 11.51 -7.42 -18.69
N GLU A 6 12.29 -7.40 -19.78
CA GLU A 6 13.18 -6.27 -20.09
C GLU A 6 12.46 -4.94 -20.28
N ASP A 7 11.25 -4.96 -20.84
CA ASP A 7 10.38 -3.81 -21.03
C ASP A 7 9.53 -3.47 -19.79
N GLU A 8 9.56 -4.30 -18.76
CA GLU A 8 8.81 -4.14 -17.51
C GLU A 8 9.71 -3.72 -16.34
N ARG A 9 10.98 -3.39 -16.59
CA ARG A 9 11.91 -2.99 -15.52
C ARG A 9 11.40 -1.78 -14.74
N GLY A 10 11.15 -1.99 -13.45
CA GLY A 10 10.62 -0.99 -12.54
C GLY A 10 9.08 -0.94 -12.46
N VAL A 11 8.36 -1.78 -13.22
CA VAL A 11 6.90 -1.87 -13.15
C VAL A 11 6.44 -2.34 -11.78
N ALA A 12 7.14 -3.30 -11.15
CA ALA A 12 6.76 -3.78 -9.82
C ALA A 12 6.78 -2.66 -8.77
N HIS A 13 7.77 -1.77 -8.85
CA HIS A 13 7.84 -0.59 -7.99
C HIS A 13 6.74 0.42 -8.35
N ILE A 14 6.44 0.65 -9.63
CA ILE A 14 5.34 1.54 -10.02
C ILE A 14 3.99 1.00 -9.51
N VAL A 15 3.76 -0.31 -9.60
CA VAL A 15 2.54 -0.96 -9.09
C VAL A 15 2.40 -0.76 -7.57
N GLU A 16 3.50 -0.84 -6.82
CA GLU A 16 3.52 -0.52 -5.39
C GLU A 16 3.03 0.91 -5.10
N HIS A 17 3.53 1.92 -5.83
CA HIS A 17 3.06 3.30 -5.68
C HIS A 17 1.59 3.49 -6.12
N LEU A 18 1.18 2.79 -7.19
CA LEU A 18 -0.19 2.88 -7.70
C LEU A 18 -1.22 2.31 -6.72
N ALA A 19 -0.86 1.27 -5.96
CA ALA A 19 -1.72 0.71 -4.93
C ALA A 19 -2.17 1.77 -3.91
N PHE A 20 -1.28 2.70 -3.51
CA PHE A 20 -1.62 3.80 -2.60
C PHE A 20 -2.36 4.97 -3.27
N SER A 21 -2.31 5.06 -4.60
CA SER A 21 -2.94 6.14 -5.36
C SER A 21 -4.45 5.95 -5.47
N ALA A 22 -4.88 4.78 -5.95
CA ALA A 22 -6.29 4.42 -6.06
C ALA A 22 -6.49 2.90 -6.23
N THR A 23 -7.58 2.38 -5.67
CA THR A 23 -8.13 1.05 -5.92
C THR A 23 -9.57 1.19 -6.41
N LYS A 24 -10.24 0.07 -6.73
CA LYS A 24 -11.68 0.09 -7.07
C LYS A 24 -12.55 0.71 -5.98
N LYS A 25 -12.20 0.48 -4.70
CA LYS A 25 -12.97 0.97 -3.55
C LYS A 25 -12.49 2.33 -3.03
N TYR A 26 -11.20 2.62 -3.12
CA TYR A 26 -10.60 3.84 -2.56
C TYR A 26 -10.03 4.70 -3.67
N THR A 27 -10.53 5.92 -3.84
CA THR A 27 -10.10 6.78 -4.95
C THR A 27 -9.25 7.94 -4.46
N ASN A 28 -8.45 8.55 -5.33
CA ASN A 28 -7.88 9.87 -5.07
C ASN A 28 -7.11 9.99 -3.74
N HIS A 29 -6.20 9.05 -3.49
CA HIS A 29 -5.35 8.99 -2.29
C HIS A 29 -6.12 8.85 -0.97
N ASP A 30 -7.34 8.30 -0.98
CA ASP A 30 -8.13 8.06 0.23
C ASP A 30 -7.42 7.13 1.23
N ILE A 31 -6.61 6.19 0.73
CA ILE A 31 -5.79 5.31 1.56
C ILE A 31 -4.72 6.11 2.29
N VAL A 32 -3.99 6.99 1.58
CA VAL A 32 -2.98 7.86 2.16
C VAL A 32 -3.59 8.74 3.25
N LYS A 33 -4.71 9.41 2.96
CA LYS A 33 -5.43 10.25 3.94
C LYS A 33 -5.86 9.45 5.17
N PHE A 34 -6.30 8.21 4.98
CA PHE A 34 -6.66 7.33 6.08
C PHE A 34 -5.44 7.02 6.96
N LEU A 35 -4.32 6.65 6.37
CA LEU A 35 -3.08 6.35 7.08
C LEU A 35 -2.53 7.59 7.83
N GLU A 36 -2.57 8.77 7.21
CA GLU A 36 -2.23 10.04 7.87
C GLU A 36 -3.17 10.32 9.05
N SER A 37 -4.48 10.07 8.91
CA SER A 37 -5.46 10.34 9.96
C SER A 37 -5.27 9.50 11.23
N ILE A 38 -4.60 8.34 11.10
CA ILE A 38 -4.28 7.45 12.22
C ILE A 38 -2.85 7.65 12.75
N GLY A 39 -2.14 8.65 12.23
CA GLY A 39 -0.80 9.03 12.69
C GLY A 39 0.34 8.27 12.02
N ALA A 40 0.09 7.59 10.90
CA ALA A 40 1.17 7.05 10.09
C ALA A 40 1.89 8.20 9.38
N GLU A 41 3.19 8.32 9.58
CA GLU A 41 4.01 9.26 8.82
C GLU A 41 4.24 8.70 7.42
N PHE A 42 3.66 9.34 6.40
CA PHE A 42 3.89 8.97 5.01
C PHE A 42 5.22 9.58 4.55
N GLY A 43 6.22 8.73 4.31
CA GLY A 43 7.54 9.10 3.79
C GLY A 43 7.99 8.11 2.71
N ALA A 44 9.03 8.48 1.93
CA ALA A 44 9.56 7.61 0.89
C ALA A 44 9.95 6.24 1.48
N CYS A 45 9.20 5.20 1.10
CA CYS A 45 9.41 3.81 1.50
C CYS A 45 9.10 3.44 2.98
N GLN A 46 8.32 4.23 3.73
CA GLN A 46 7.98 3.89 5.13
C GLN A 46 6.89 2.81 5.27
N ASN A 47 6.02 2.67 4.25
CA ASN A 47 4.83 1.81 4.34
C ASN A 47 4.77 0.73 3.26
N ALA A 48 5.69 0.79 2.30
CA ALA A 48 5.88 -0.27 1.32
C ALA A 48 7.30 -0.23 0.78
N SER A 49 7.77 -1.41 0.36
CA SER A 49 9.07 -1.54 -0.30
C SER A 49 8.99 -2.64 -1.35
N THR A 50 9.53 -2.34 -2.53
CA THR A 50 9.74 -3.33 -3.59
C THR A 50 11.21 -3.65 -3.68
N SER A 51 11.55 -4.89 -3.35
CA SER A 51 12.88 -5.46 -3.53
C SER A 51 12.94 -6.26 -4.82
N THR A 52 14.06 -6.93 -5.07
CA THR A 52 14.20 -7.78 -6.25
C THR A 52 13.26 -8.99 -6.17
N ASP A 53 13.09 -9.58 -4.98
CA ASP A 53 12.35 -10.83 -4.81
C ASP A 53 10.91 -10.66 -4.30
N GLU A 54 10.60 -9.53 -3.66
CA GLU A 54 9.31 -9.33 -3.00
C GLU A 54 8.87 -7.86 -2.96
N THR A 55 7.56 -7.65 -2.86
CA THR A 55 6.95 -6.36 -2.52
C THR A 55 6.23 -6.51 -1.20
N ILE A 56 6.60 -5.70 -0.21
CA ILE A 56 6.05 -5.73 1.14
C ILE A 56 5.24 -4.46 1.36
N TYR A 57 4.02 -4.61 1.89
CA TYR A 57 3.17 -3.51 2.37
C TYR A 57 3.05 -3.61 3.89
N GLU A 58 3.46 -2.58 4.63
CA GLU A 58 3.45 -2.53 6.10
C GLU A 58 2.62 -1.33 6.59
N LEU A 59 1.55 -1.63 7.35
CA LEU A 59 0.63 -0.65 7.89
C LEU A 59 0.67 -0.66 9.41
N LEU A 60 1.18 0.41 10.01
CA LEU A 60 1.11 0.63 11.46
C LEU A 60 -0.25 1.24 11.81
N VAL A 61 -1.05 0.50 12.57
CA VAL A 61 -2.43 0.90 12.89
C VAL A 61 -2.76 0.76 14.38
N PRO A 62 -3.56 1.67 14.96
CA PRO A 62 -4.02 1.54 16.35
C PRO A 62 -4.95 0.33 16.52
N VAL A 63 -4.63 -0.54 17.48
CA VAL A 63 -5.41 -1.77 17.78
C VAL A 63 -6.52 -1.55 18.82
N ASP A 64 -6.52 -0.40 19.48
CA ASP A 64 -7.50 0.02 20.48
C ASP A 64 -8.86 0.40 19.87
N LYS A 65 -8.90 0.64 18.55
CA LYS A 65 -10.10 1.02 17.80
C LYS A 65 -10.43 -0.05 16.74
N PRO A 66 -11.39 -0.96 17.01
CA PRO A 66 -11.74 -2.04 16.09
C PRO A 66 -12.13 -1.58 14.68
N GLU A 67 -12.74 -0.40 14.57
CA GLU A 67 -13.13 0.19 13.28
C GLU A 67 -11.91 0.55 12.40
N LEU A 68 -10.84 1.07 13.00
CA LEU A 68 -9.60 1.40 12.29
C LEU A 68 -8.88 0.14 11.83
N LEU A 69 -8.83 -0.88 12.70
CA LEU A 69 -8.27 -2.18 12.37
C LEU A 69 -9.03 -2.84 11.20
N SER A 70 -10.37 -2.82 11.25
CA SER A 70 -11.20 -3.35 10.16
C SER A 70 -10.96 -2.61 8.85
N LYS A 71 -10.81 -1.28 8.90
CA LYS A 71 -10.50 -0.47 7.72
C LYS A 71 -9.12 -0.77 7.16
N ALA A 72 -8.10 -0.95 8.01
CA ALA A 72 -6.75 -1.32 7.60
C ALA A 72 -6.70 -2.70 6.93
N ILE A 73 -7.39 -3.69 7.48
CA ILE A 73 -7.54 -5.01 6.85
C ILE A 73 -8.24 -4.89 5.49
N SER A 74 -9.27 -4.05 5.39
CA SER A 74 -9.92 -3.78 4.11
C SER A 74 -8.99 -3.14 3.09
N VAL A 75 -8.03 -2.31 3.49
CA VAL A 75 -7.03 -1.74 2.57
C VAL A 75 -6.09 -2.83 2.06
N LEU A 76 -5.57 -3.69 2.94
CA LEU A 76 -4.73 -4.82 2.55
C LEU A 76 -5.47 -5.80 1.63
N ALA A 77 -6.77 -6.02 1.88
CA ALA A 77 -7.61 -6.83 1.01
C ALA A 77 -7.71 -6.25 -0.40
N GLU A 78 -7.84 -4.94 -0.55
CA GLU A 78 -7.83 -4.30 -1.87
C GLU A 78 -6.48 -4.48 -2.56
N PHE A 79 -5.36 -4.26 -1.85
CA PHE A 79 -4.01 -4.47 -2.40
C PHE A 79 -3.77 -5.90 -2.88
N SER A 80 -4.39 -6.90 -2.25
CA SER A 80 -4.30 -8.29 -2.66
C SER A 80 -5.15 -8.65 -3.89
N SER A 81 -6.08 -7.76 -4.27
CA SER A 81 -7.09 -8.02 -5.31
C SER A 81 -6.89 -7.25 -6.60
N GLU A 82 -5.96 -6.29 -6.60
CA GLU A 82 -5.53 -5.56 -7.81
C GLU A 82 -4.43 -6.30 -8.56
#